data_AF-A0A955IV28-F1
#
_entry.id   AF-A0A955IV28-F1
#
_cell.length_a   1.000
_cell.length_b   1.000
_cell.length_c   1.000
_cell.angle_alpha   90.00
_cell.angle_beta   90.00
_cell.angle_gamma   90.00
#
_symmetry.space_group_name_H-M   'P 1'
#
loop_
_entity.id
_entity.type
_entity.pdbx_description
1 polymer ?
#
loop_
_entity_poly.entity_id
_entity_poly.type
_entity_poly.pdbx_seq_one_letter_code
_entity_poly.pdbx_strand_id
1 'polypeptide(L)' 'MNPRTRLDAHCHSHASSGPAIAALGAIGCPECFSTPEQVYDQARARGMDLVTITDHDTIKGAMELVERRFERFVVGQEVS' A
#
# COMPACT_ATOMS: atom_id res chain seq x y z
N MET A 1 0.40 5.52 30.08
CA MET A 1 0.07 4.70 28.88
C MET A 1 1.32 4.64 28.04
N ASN A 2 1.68 3.46 27.52
CA ASN A 2 2.81 3.34 26.60
C ASN A 2 2.30 3.79 25.22
N PRO A 3 2.76 4.93 24.65
CA PRO A 3 2.23 5.47 23.40
C PRO A 3 2.74 4.62 22.23
N ARG A 4 2.08 3.48 21.98
CA ARG A 4 2.42 2.61 20.86
C ARG A 4 1.62 3.04 19.64
N THR A 5 2.33 3.53 18.63
CA THR A 5 1.79 3.74 17.28
C THR A 5 1.68 2.40 16.57
N ARG A 6 0.51 2.11 15.99
CA ARG A 6 0.24 0.90 15.20
C ARG A 6 0.23 1.24 13.71
N LEU A 7 0.95 0.45 12.92
CA LEU A 7 1.08 0.61 11.47
C LEU A 7 1.50 -0.72 10.86
N ASP A 8 1.02 -1.00 9.65
CA ASP A 8 1.63 -1.97 8.74
C ASP A 8 2.73 -1.28 7.93
N ALA A 9 3.95 -1.78 8.05
CA ALA A 9 5.12 -1.18 7.39
C ALA A 9 5.33 -1.71 5.97
N HIS A 10 4.57 -2.72 5.54
CA HIS A 10 4.72 -3.34 4.24
C HIS A 10 3.35 -3.76 3.71
N CYS A 11 2.79 -2.95 2.81
CA CYS A 11 1.46 -3.19 2.26
C CYS A 11 1.36 -2.75 0.81
N HIS A 12 0.82 -3.62 -0.03
CA HIS A 12 0.69 -3.40 -1.48
C HIS A 12 -0.71 -2.96 -1.87
N SER A 13 -0.78 -2.12 -2.90
CA SER A 13 -2.00 -1.83 -3.66
C SER A 13 -1.88 -2.41 -5.08
N HIS A 14 -2.95 -2.29 -5.87
CA HIS A 14 -2.91 -2.66 -7.29
C HIS A 14 -1.90 -1.86 -8.12
N ALA A 15 -1.32 -0.79 -7.57
CA ALA A 15 -0.31 -0.01 -8.26
C ALA A 15 1.06 -0.68 -8.25
N SER A 16 1.26 -1.77 -7.49
CA SER A 16 2.47 -2.62 -7.57
C SER A 16 2.65 -3.11 -9.00
N SER A 17 3.65 -2.53 -9.68
CA SER A 17 3.84 -2.68 -11.12
C SER A 17 4.96 -3.66 -11.38
N GLY A 18 4.58 -4.80 -11.96
CA GLY A 18 5.42 -5.99 -12.07
C GLY A 18 4.71 -7.10 -11.30
N PRO A 19 4.85 -8.37 -11.71
CA PRO A 19 4.54 -9.48 -10.84
C PRO A 19 5.82 -9.88 -10.07
N ALA A 20 5.74 -10.04 -8.76
CA ALA A 20 6.80 -10.64 -7.94
C ALA A 20 7.17 -12.05 -8.46
N ILE A 21 6.26 -12.66 -9.25
CA ILE A 21 6.42 -13.93 -9.93
C ILE A 21 6.11 -13.74 -11.42
N ALA A 22 7.12 -13.82 -12.30
CA ALA A 22 6.96 -13.64 -13.76
C ALA A 22 5.80 -14.45 -14.38
N ALA A 23 5.51 -15.64 -13.86
CA ALA A 23 4.38 -16.46 -14.30
C ALA A 23 3.00 -15.82 -14.04
N LEU A 24 2.84 -15.05 -12.97
CA LEU A 24 1.59 -14.33 -12.67
C LEU A 24 1.38 -13.16 -13.63
N GLY A 25 2.42 -12.41 -13.97
CA GLY A 25 2.27 -11.36 -14.99
C GLY A 25 2.09 -11.91 -16.39
N ALA A 26 2.62 -13.10 -16.69
CA ALA A 26 2.38 -13.76 -17.97
C ALA A 26 0.89 -14.09 -18.21
N ILE A 27 0.10 -14.28 -17.14
CA ILE A 27 -1.35 -14.48 -17.20
C ILE A 27 -2.16 -13.22 -16.87
N GLY A 28 -1.50 -12.07 -16.72
CA GLY A 28 -2.16 -10.80 -16.35
C GLY A 28 -2.76 -10.79 -14.94
N CYS A 29 -2.26 -11.64 -14.03
CA CYS A 29 -2.66 -11.63 -12.63
C CYS A 29 -1.83 -10.59 -11.87
N PRO A 30 -2.43 -9.49 -11.38
CA PRO A 30 -1.72 -8.49 -10.60
C PRO A 30 -1.34 -9.05 -9.21
N GLU A 31 -0.32 -8.47 -8.59
CA GLU A 31 0.08 -8.84 -7.22
C GLU A 31 -0.98 -8.51 -6.17
N CYS A 32 -1.73 -7.44 -6.40
CA CYS A 32 -2.78 -6.99 -5.50
C CYS A 32 -3.94 -6.44 -6.33
N PHE A 33 -5.16 -6.72 -5.91
CA PHE A 33 -6.38 -6.19 -6.54
C PHE A 33 -6.95 -4.98 -5.78
N SER A 34 -6.49 -4.74 -4.55
CA SER A 34 -7.02 -3.69 -3.70
C SER A 34 -6.58 -2.32 -4.20
N THR A 35 -7.51 -1.37 -4.29
CA THR A 35 -7.17 0.03 -4.53
C THR A 35 -6.43 0.64 -3.33
N PRO A 36 -5.64 1.71 -3.53
CA PRO A 36 -5.01 2.42 -2.43
C PRO A 36 -6.00 2.80 -1.30
N GLU A 37 -7.22 3.20 -1.63
CA GLU A 37 -8.24 3.56 -0.64
C GLU A 37 -8.79 2.34 0.08
N GLN A 38 -8.98 1.20 -0.59
CA GLN A 38 -9.38 -0.04 0.08
C GLN A 38 -8.33 -0.48 1.10
N VAL A 39 -7.04 -0.31 0.77
CA VAL A 39 -5.93 -0.53 1.72
C VAL A 39 -6.04 0.42 2.91
N TYR A 40 -6.24 1.72 2.64
CA TYR A 40 -6.41 2.74 3.68
C TYR A 40 -7.59 2.44 4.61
N ASP A 41 -8.78 2.23 4.06
CA ASP A 41 -10.01 1.98 4.80
C ASP A 41 -9.88 0.74 5.68
N GLN A 42 -9.26 -0.32 5.15
CA GLN A 42 -9.01 -1.54 5.91
C GLN A 42 -8.01 -1.32 7.06
N ALA A 43 -6.93 -0.59 6.83
CA ALA A 43 -5.94 -0.28 7.88
C ALA A 43 -6.57 0.57 9.01
N ARG A 44 -7.38 1.57 8.64
CA ARG A 44 -8.12 2.40 9.60
C ARG A 44 -9.17 1.59 10.37
N ALA A 45 -9.92 0.72 9.70
CA ALA A 45 -10.89 -0.18 10.34
C ALA A 45 -10.23 -1.15 11.34
N ARG A 46 -8.97 -1.54 11.12
CA ARG A 46 -8.17 -2.38 12.04
C ARG A 46 -7.56 -1.60 13.22
N GLY A 47 -7.79 -0.28 13.29
CA GLY A 47 -7.31 0.58 14.36
C GLY A 47 -5.80 0.84 14.28
N MET A 48 -5.25 0.98 13.07
CA MET A 48 -3.90 1.50 12.86
C MET A 48 -3.87 3.02 12.97
N ASP A 49 -2.84 3.56 13.62
CA ASP A 49 -2.65 5.00 13.83
C ASP A 49 -2.10 5.70 12.58
N LEU A 50 -1.30 4.97 11.80
CA LEU A 50 -0.72 5.40 10.54
C LEU A 50 -0.95 4.31 9.47
N VAL A 51 -0.98 4.71 8.21
CA VAL A 51 -1.13 3.83 7.05
C VAL A 51 0.08 4.02 6.12
N THR A 52 0.54 2.94 5.51
CA THR A 52 1.62 2.96 4.50
C THR A 52 1.15 2.19 3.27
N ILE A 53 1.60 2.61 2.09
CA ILE A 53 1.64 1.76 0.88
C ILE A 53 3.09 1.70 0.43
N THR A 54 3.57 0.49 0.14
CA THR A 54 4.92 0.15 -0.30
C THR A 54 4.83 -0.65 -1.60
N ASP A 55 4.30 -0.04 -2.65
CA ASP A 55 4.14 -0.74 -3.93
C ASP A 55 5.50 -1.15 -4.52
N HIS A 56 5.49 -2.25 -5.28
CA HIS A 56 6.70 -2.81 -5.89
C HIS A 56 7.23 -1.90 -7.00
N ASP A 57 8.46 -1.42 -6.82
CA ASP A 57 9.20 -0.52 -7.73
C ASP A 57 8.43 0.75 -8.14
N THR A 58 7.47 1.19 -7.31
CA THR A 58 6.71 2.41 -7.56
C THR A 58 6.12 3.01 -6.30
N ILE A 59 5.81 4.30 -6.34
CA ILE A 59 5.07 5.02 -5.29
C ILE A 59 3.69 5.49 -5.76
N LYS A 60 3.21 5.02 -6.92
CA LYS A 60 1.97 5.52 -7.55
C LYS A 60 0.75 5.39 -6.64
N GLY A 61 0.53 4.23 -6.02
CA GLY A 61 -0.60 4.02 -5.12
C GLY A 61 -0.52 4.91 -3.88
N ALA A 62 0.68 5.07 -3.32
CA ALA A 62 0.93 5.98 -2.20
C ALA A 62 0.66 7.45 -2.58
N MET A 63 1.10 7.89 -3.75
CA MET A 63 0.92 9.28 -4.22
C MET A 63 -0.55 9.60 -4.53
N GLU A 64 -1.33 8.63 -5.02
CA GLU A 64 -2.76 8.81 -5.22
C GLU A 64 -3.48 9.23 -3.93
N LEU A 65 -3.15 8.58 -2.80
CA LEU A 65 -3.70 8.96 -1.49
C LEU A 65 -3.25 10.35 -1.04
N VAL A 66 -1.97 10.69 -1.27
CA VAL A 66 -1.43 12.02 -0.92
C VAL A 66 -2.11 13.15 -1.71
N GLU A 67 -2.27 12.96 -3.02
CA GLU A 67 -2.91 13.93 -3.92
C GLU A 67 -4.38 14.14 -3.55
N ARG A 68 -5.04 13.07 -3.10
CA ARG A 68 -6.43 13.09 -2.61
C ARG A 68 -6.56 13.50 -1.14
N ARG A 69 -5.48 13.92 -0.51
CA ARG A 69 -5.43 14.48 0.85
C ARG A 69 -5.84 13.52 1.96
N PHE A 70 -5.55 12.22 1.80
CA PHE A 70 -5.68 11.28 2.92
C PHE A 70 -4.68 11.62 4.03
N GLU A 71 -5.12 11.54 5.28
CA GLU A 71 -4.32 11.87 6.45
C GLU A 71 -3.71 10.64 7.10
N ARG A 72 -2.70 10.85 7.96
CA ARG A 72 -2.03 9.80 8.75
C ARG A 72 -1.38 8.74 7.86
N PHE A 73 -0.75 9.21 6.80
CA PHE A 73 -0.18 8.38 5.76
C PHE A 73 1.34 8.56 5.67
N VAL A 74 2.05 7.46 5.47
CA VAL A 74 3.49 7.41 5.23
C VAL A 74 3.70 6.87 3.82
N VAL A 75 4.40 7.64 2.97
CA VAL A 75 4.75 7.20 1.62
C VAL A 75 5.92 6.23 1.70
N GLY A 76 5.78 5.06 1.06
CA GLY A 76 6.83 4.04 0.99
C GLY A 76 6.91 3.39 -0.39
N GLN A 77 7.98 2.64 -0.60
CA GLN A 77 8.26 1.87 -1.81
C GLN A 77 8.96 0.58 -1.41
N GLU A 78 8.59 -0.54 -2.02
CA GLU A 78 9.43 -1.74 -2.02
C GLU A 78 10.36 -1.70 -3.24
N VAL A 79 11.68 -1.87 -3.01
CA VAL A 79 12.72 -1.79 -4.04
C VAL A 79 13.34 -3.18 -4.25
N SER A 80 13.42 -3.63 -5.50
CA SER A 80 14.07 -4.87 -5.93
C SER A 80 15.57 -4.74 -6.25
#